data_AF-Q2NK51-F1
#
_entry.id   AF-Q2NK51-F1
#
_cell.length_a   1.000
_cell.length_b   1.000
_cell.length_c   1.000
_cell.angle_alpha   90.00
_cell.angle_beta   90.00
_cell.angle_gamma   90.00
#
_symmetry.space_group_name_H-M   'P 1'
#
loop_
_entity.id
_entity.type
_entity.pdbx_description
1 polymer ?
#
loop_
_entity_poly.entity_id
_entity_poly.type
_entity_poly.pdbx_seq_one_letter_code
_entity_poly.pdbx_strand_id
1 'polypeptide(L)'
;MNQLTNLHFKNINILNQQSLCVDITKQIIQPSLFNKPFNEYMIKTHKLLNEYLNNKQHNSQSQKVIRGKINEYLILLYFQNKGIINLYPQAYLFFIPDIKFDLVLFTETKGIMAFNFKTFLRDRYKQAMVEG
;
A
#
# COMPACT_ATOMS: atom_id res chain seq x y z
N MET A 1 -23.26 -5.99 -6.06
CA MET A 1 -21.89 -5.44 -6.01
C MET A 1 -21.21 -5.99 -4.77
N ASN A 2 -20.21 -6.87 -4.90
CA ASN A 2 -19.52 -7.41 -3.74
C ASN A 2 -18.47 -6.39 -3.26
N GLN A 3 -18.81 -5.67 -2.19
CA GLN A 3 -17.89 -4.78 -1.49
C GLN A 3 -16.80 -5.60 -0.80
N LEU A 4 -15.59 -5.04 -0.66
CA LEU A 4 -14.53 -5.67 0.13
C LEU A 4 -14.96 -5.72 1.60
N THR A 5 -15.14 -6.94 2.11
CA THR A 5 -15.35 -7.19 3.53
C THR A 5 -14.02 -7.20 4.30
N ASN A 6 -14.08 -7.04 5.63
CA ASN A 6 -12.93 -7.15 6.53
C ASN A 6 -12.16 -8.48 6.38
N LEU A 7 -12.78 -9.54 5.82
CA LEU A 7 -12.13 -10.81 5.53
C LEU A 7 -11.00 -10.70 4.48
N HIS A 8 -11.10 -9.77 3.52
CA HIS A 8 -10.02 -9.52 2.56
C HIS A 8 -8.81 -8.82 3.19
N PHE A 9 -8.98 -8.23 4.38
CA PHE A 9 -7.97 -7.48 5.10
C PHE A 9 -7.38 -8.26 6.28
N LYS A 10 -7.92 -9.46 6.56
CA LYS A 10 -7.66 -10.22 7.80
C LYS A 10 -6.17 -10.51 8.04
N ASN A 11 -5.37 -10.61 6.98
CA ASN A 11 -3.95 -10.93 7.07
C ASN A 11 -3.04 -9.67 7.06
N ILE A 12 -3.59 -8.47 6.91
CA ILE A 12 -2.83 -7.20 7.01
C ILE A 12 -3.37 -6.42 8.21
N ASN A 13 -2.74 -6.60 9.37
CA ASN A 13 -3.18 -5.99 10.64
C ASN A 13 -3.39 -4.46 10.56
N ILE A 14 -2.62 -3.76 9.73
CA ILE A 14 -2.76 -2.32 9.51
C ILE A 14 -4.10 -1.94 8.85
N LEU A 15 -4.68 -2.81 8.02
CA LEU A 15 -5.96 -2.57 7.35
C LEU A 15 -7.16 -2.92 8.24
N ASN A 16 -6.93 -3.51 9.41
CA ASN A 16 -7.95 -3.74 10.43
C ASN A 16 -8.18 -2.50 11.31
N GLN A 17 -7.31 -1.48 11.24
CA GLN A 17 -7.47 -0.23 11.96
C GLN A 17 -8.47 0.68 11.23
N GLN A 18 -9.47 1.17 11.94
CA GLN A 18 -10.45 2.11 11.40
C GLN A 18 -9.78 3.47 11.16
N SER A 19 -9.41 3.74 9.91
CA SER A 19 -8.77 4.99 9.48
C SER A 19 -9.38 5.47 8.17
N LEU A 20 -9.35 6.79 7.95
CA LEU A 20 -9.82 7.41 6.72
C LEU A 20 -9.26 6.72 5.46
N CYS A 21 -7.96 6.41 5.45
CA CYS A 21 -7.34 5.76 4.29
C CYS A 21 -7.86 4.33 4.07
N VAL A 22 -8.15 3.57 5.14
CA VAL A 22 -8.76 2.24 5.03
C VAL A 22 -10.18 2.34 4.48
N ASP A 23 -10.97 3.32 4.95
CA ASP A 23 -12.34 3.52 4.48
C ASP A 23 -12.38 3.93 3.00
N ILE A 24 -11.50 4.84 2.58
CA ILE A 24 -11.36 5.21 1.16
C ILE A 24 -10.96 3.98 0.34
N THR A 25 -10.00 3.18 0.81
CA THR A 25 -9.52 1.96 0.12
C THR A 25 -10.67 0.97 -0.10
N LYS A 26 -11.51 0.76 0.93
CA LYS A 26 -12.70 -0.11 0.84
C LYS A 26 -13.74 0.41 -0.15
N GLN A 27 -13.88 1.73 -0.29
CA GLN A 27 -14.82 2.35 -1.23
C GLN A 27 -14.35 2.24 -2.69
N ILE A 28 -13.05 2.40 -2.94
CA ILE A 28 -12.51 2.47 -4.31
C ILE A 28 -12.12 1.10 -4.89
N ILE A 29 -11.78 0.10 -4.08
CA ILE A 29 -11.32 -1.20 -4.61
C ILE A 29 -12.49 -2.19 -4.71
N GLN A 30 -12.56 -2.87 -5.85
CA GLN A 30 -13.45 -4.01 -6.08
C GLN A 30 -12.63 -5.30 -6.22
N PRO A 31 -13.12 -6.45 -5.71
CA PRO A 31 -12.39 -7.73 -5.79
C PRO A 31 -12.00 -8.15 -7.21
N SER A 32 -12.83 -7.81 -8.21
CA SER A 32 -12.58 -8.10 -9.63
C SER A 32 -11.29 -7.46 -10.16
N LEU A 33 -10.79 -6.39 -9.53
CA LEU A 33 -9.55 -5.73 -9.92
C LEU A 33 -8.32 -6.60 -9.67
N PHE A 34 -8.35 -7.51 -8.68
CA PHE A 34 -7.18 -8.35 -8.37
C PHE A 34 -6.87 -9.42 -9.42
N ASN A 35 -7.86 -9.73 -10.28
CA ASN A 35 -7.67 -10.63 -11.41
C ASN A 35 -6.86 -9.97 -12.54
N LYS A 36 -6.64 -8.65 -12.48
CA LYS A 36 -5.90 -7.93 -13.51
C LYS A 36 -4.39 -8.06 -13.35
N PRO A 37 -3.63 -7.91 -14.45
CA PRO A 37 -2.18 -7.70 -14.36
C PRO A 37 -1.86 -6.50 -13.47
N PHE A 38 -0.70 -6.53 -12.79
CA PHE A 38 -0.34 -5.52 -11.79
C PHE A 38 -0.39 -4.09 -12.35
N ASN A 39 0.14 -3.88 -13.56
CA ASN A 39 0.11 -2.56 -14.21
C ASN A 39 -1.32 -2.04 -14.41
N GLU A 40 -2.22 -2.88 -14.94
CA GLU A 40 -3.63 -2.52 -15.10
C GLU A 40 -4.35 -2.27 -13.79
N TYR A 41 -4.06 -3.10 -12.78
CA TYR A 41 -4.59 -2.92 -11.42
C TYR A 41 -4.19 -1.56 -10.85
N MET A 42 -2.90 -1.20 -10.95
CA MET A 42 -2.39 0.07 -10.46
C MET A 42 -2.98 1.26 -11.22
N ILE A 43 -3.03 1.24 -12.56
CA ILE A 43 -3.62 2.33 -13.35
C ILE A 43 -5.08 2.56 -12.97
N LYS A 44 -5.88 1.48 -12.90
CA LYS A 44 -7.32 1.57 -12.61
C LYS A 44 -7.57 2.07 -11.19
N THR A 45 -6.86 1.54 -10.20
CA THR A 45 -7.03 1.96 -8.80
C THR A 45 -6.57 3.40 -8.56
N HIS A 46 -5.48 3.85 -9.19
CA HIS A 46 -5.06 5.24 -9.12
C HIS A 46 -6.05 6.20 -9.78
N LYS A 47 -6.68 5.80 -10.89
CA LYS A 47 -7.77 6.57 -11.51
C LYS A 47 -8.95 6.76 -10.56
N LEU A 48 -9.40 5.68 -9.91
CA LEU A 48 -10.51 5.73 -8.94
C LEU A 48 -10.15 6.59 -7.72
N LEU A 49 -8.91 6.50 -7.23
CA LEU A 49 -8.44 7.35 -6.13
C LEU A 49 -8.41 8.84 -6.53
N ASN A 50 -7.98 9.15 -7.76
CA ASN A 50 -8.01 10.52 -8.29
C ASN A 50 -9.44 11.08 -8.31
N GLU A 51 -10.38 10.32 -8.87
CA GLU A 51 -11.78 10.70 -8.94
C GLU A 51 -12.35 10.95 -7.53
N TYR A 52 -12.07 10.04 -6.59
CA TYR A 52 -12.49 10.18 -5.19
C TYR A 52 -11.97 11.49 -4.56
N LEU A 53 -10.67 11.74 -4.65
CA LEU A 53 -10.03 12.89 -4.00
C LEU A 53 -10.47 14.23 -4.61
N ASN A 54 -10.63 14.27 -5.93
CA ASN A 54 -11.06 15.48 -6.64
C ASN A 54 -12.50 15.87 -6.26
N ASN A 55 -13.38 14.89 -6.07
CA ASN A 55 -14.78 15.12 -5.70
C ASN A 55 -14.97 15.62 -4.26
N LYS A 56 -14.00 15.35 -3.37
CA LYS A 56 -14.10 15.68 -1.93
C LYS A 56 -13.37 16.97 -1.52
N GLN A 57 -12.83 17.73 -2.46
CA GLN A 57 -12.17 19.03 -2.23
C GLN A 57 -11.10 19.02 -1.11
N HIS A 58 -10.40 17.90 -0.91
CA HIS A 58 -9.27 17.85 0.03
C HIS A 58 -8.17 18.83 -0.41
N ASN A 59 -7.52 19.52 0.54
CA ASN A 59 -6.37 20.36 0.22
C ASN A 59 -5.19 19.52 -0.32
N SER A 60 -4.27 20.16 -1.04
CA SER A 60 -3.18 19.48 -1.77
C SER A 60 -2.25 18.68 -0.85
N GLN A 61 -2.04 19.12 0.39
CA GLN A 61 -1.19 18.43 1.35
C GLN A 61 -1.83 17.15 1.87
N SER A 62 -3.12 17.21 2.25
CA SER A 62 -3.90 16.06 2.66
C SER A 62 -3.97 15.02 1.55
N GLN A 63 -4.20 15.45 0.31
CA GLN A 63 -4.20 14.55 -0.84
C GLN A 63 -2.87 13.80 -1.00
N LYS A 64 -1.72 14.46 -0.84
CA LYS A 64 -0.40 13.80 -0.92
C LYS A 64 -0.25 12.69 0.12
N VAL A 65 -0.64 12.98 1.37
CA VAL A 65 -0.56 12.01 2.48
C VAL A 65 -1.49 10.82 2.21
N ILE A 66 -2.75 11.09 1.86
CA ILE A 66 -3.74 10.05 1.54
C ILE A 66 -3.25 9.17 0.38
N ARG A 67 -2.72 9.77 -0.69
CA ARG A 67 -2.19 9.05 -1.85
C ARG A 67 -1.03 8.14 -1.51
N GLY A 68 -0.08 8.62 -0.71
CA GLY A 68 1.05 7.81 -0.27
C GLY A 68 0.55 6.57 0.48
N LYS A 69 -0.31 6.79 1.47
CA LYS A 69 -0.78 5.72 2.33
C LYS A 69 -1.62 4.68 1.60
N ILE A 70 -2.55 5.14 0.76
CA ILE A 70 -3.39 4.23 -0.05
C ILE A 70 -2.54 3.47 -1.07
N ASN A 71 -1.48 4.08 -1.63
CA ASN A 71 -0.59 3.37 -2.55
C ASN A 71 0.13 2.18 -1.88
N GLU A 72 0.57 2.32 -0.63
CA GLU A 72 1.09 1.19 0.15
C GLU A 72 0.02 0.09 0.27
N TYR A 73 -1.21 0.46 0.62
CA TYR A 73 -2.32 -0.49 0.79
C TYR A 73 -2.67 -1.24 -0.48
N LEU A 74 -2.67 -0.56 -1.63
CA LEU A 74 -2.93 -1.16 -2.94
C LEU A 74 -1.91 -2.27 -3.27
N ILE A 75 -0.63 -2.02 -3.01
CA ILE A 75 0.44 -2.99 -3.24
C ILE A 75 0.27 -4.20 -2.31
N LEU A 76 0.04 -3.97 -1.02
CA LEU A 76 -0.15 -5.04 -0.05
C LEU A 76 -1.34 -5.93 -0.39
N LEU A 77 -2.48 -5.33 -0.76
CA LEU A 77 -3.68 -6.07 -1.16
C LEU A 77 -3.46 -6.89 -2.41
N TYR A 78 -2.74 -6.35 -3.40
CA TYR A 78 -2.40 -7.11 -4.61
C TYR A 78 -1.52 -8.31 -4.28
N PHE A 79 -0.46 -8.12 -3.48
CA PHE A 79 0.44 -9.20 -3.07
C PHE A 79 -0.28 -10.31 -2.29
N GLN A 80 -1.11 -9.94 -1.32
CA GLN A 80 -1.90 -10.89 -0.56
C GLN A 80 -2.85 -11.68 -1.48
N ASN A 81 -3.51 -11.02 -2.44
CA ASN A 81 -4.39 -11.70 -3.39
C ASN A 81 -3.63 -12.60 -4.38
N LYS A 82 -2.33 -12.38 -4.58
CA LYS A 82 -1.46 -13.29 -5.35
C LYS A 82 -0.86 -14.42 -4.51
N GLY A 83 -1.24 -14.53 -3.23
CA GLY A 83 -0.76 -15.59 -2.33
C GLY A 83 0.54 -15.26 -1.60
N ILE A 84 1.03 -14.03 -1.68
CA ILE A 84 2.19 -13.58 -0.90
C ILE A 84 1.68 -13.15 0.47
N ILE A 85 1.89 -13.97 1.50
CA ILE A 85 1.25 -13.81 2.81
C ILE A 85 2.20 -13.40 3.95
N ASN A 86 3.51 -13.57 3.79
CA ASN A 86 4.52 -13.17 4.78
C ASN A 86 4.88 -11.68 4.62
N LEU A 87 3.85 -10.83 4.73
CA LEU A 87 3.93 -9.37 4.57
C LEU A 87 3.95 -8.71 5.95
N TYR A 88 5.04 -8.00 6.26
CA TYR A 88 5.21 -7.24 7.49
C TYR A 88 5.22 -5.74 7.17
N PRO A 89 4.05 -5.10 7.05
CA PRO A 89 3.96 -3.67 6.75
C PRO A 89 4.45 -2.83 7.94
N GLN A 90 5.07 -1.67 7.64
CA GLN A 90 5.46 -0.67 8.65
C GLN A 90 6.39 -1.24 9.74
N ALA A 91 7.35 -2.07 9.34
CA ALA A 91 8.23 -2.82 10.24
C ALA A 91 9.59 -2.15 10.44
N TYR A 92 10.16 -2.34 11.62
CA TYR A 92 11.56 -2.04 11.92
C TYR A 92 12.37 -3.34 11.88
N LEU A 93 13.59 -3.27 11.34
CA LEU A 93 14.53 -4.39 11.34
C LEU A 93 15.58 -4.14 12.43
N PHE A 94 15.81 -5.11 13.31
CA PHE A 94 16.71 -4.91 14.47
C PHE A 94 18.15 -4.54 14.08
N PHE A 95 18.59 -4.96 12.89
CA PHE A 95 19.94 -4.71 12.36
C PHE A 95 20.03 -3.44 11.50
N ILE A 96 18.90 -2.76 11.24
CA ILE A 96 18.85 -1.45 10.58
C ILE A 96 18.12 -0.50 11.54
N PRO A 97 18.85 0.12 12.50
CA PRO A 97 18.22 0.99 13.48
C PRO A 97 17.59 2.22 12.81
N ASP A 98 16.55 2.74 13.45
CA ASP A 98 15.90 4.02 13.12
C ASP A 98 15.24 4.14 11.73
N ILE A 99 15.25 3.06 10.93
CA ILE A 99 14.57 3.02 9.63
C ILE A 99 13.29 2.20 9.75
N LYS A 100 12.16 2.86 9.48
CA LYS A 100 10.85 2.21 9.36
C LYS A 100 10.58 1.89 7.90
N PHE A 101 10.46 0.60 7.58
CA PHE A 101 10.17 0.16 6.22
C PHE A 101 8.67 0.11 5.95
N ASP A 102 8.25 0.51 4.75
CA ASP A 102 6.84 0.42 4.34
C ASP A 102 6.36 -1.03 4.28
N LEU A 103 7.22 -1.93 3.80
CA LEU A 103 7.00 -3.38 3.78
C LEU A 103 8.29 -4.14 3.99
N VAL A 104 8.26 -5.15 4.86
CA VAL A 104 9.25 -6.22 4.91
C VAL A 104 8.60 -7.52 4.46
N LEU A 105 9.27 -8.23 3.55
CA LEU A 105 8.98 -9.61 3.16
C LEU A 105 10.00 -10.53 3.81
N PHE A 106 9.54 -11.67 4.32
CA PHE A 106 10.41 -12.74 4.77
C PHE A 106 10.13 -14.01 3.98
N THR A 107 11.17 -14.58 3.38
CA THR A 107 11.10 -15.94 2.82
C THR A 107 12.27 -16.77 3.32
N GLU A 108 12.01 -18.07 3.54
CA GLU A 108 13.02 -19.01 4.01
C GLU A 108 14.20 -19.13 3.02
N THR A 109 13.94 -18.94 1.72
CA THR A 109 14.92 -19.20 0.66
C THR A 109 15.69 -17.98 0.16
N LYS A 110 15.17 -16.76 0.35
CA LYS A 110 15.77 -15.52 -0.17
C LYS A 110 16.09 -14.50 0.92
N GLY A 111 15.81 -14.81 2.18
CA GLY A 111 16.05 -13.91 3.32
C GLY A 111 15.04 -12.77 3.41
N ILE A 112 15.49 -11.67 4.03
CA ILE A 112 14.68 -10.47 4.29
C ILE A 112 14.75 -9.55 3.07
N MET A 113 13.59 -9.11 2.57
CA MET A 113 13.51 -8.04 1.59
C MET A 113 12.73 -6.87 2.18
N ALA A 114 13.31 -5.68 2.19
CA ALA A 114 12.68 -4.48 2.71
C ALA A 114 12.37 -3.50 1.56
N PHE A 115 11.21 -2.84 1.64
CA PHE A 115 10.72 -1.92 0.61
C PHE A 115 10.25 -0.62 1.24
N ASN A 116 10.62 0.48 0.57
CA ASN A 116 10.04 1.80 0.78
C ASN A 116 9.39 2.28 -0.53
N PHE A 117 8.08 2.51 -0.49
CA PHE A 117 7.30 2.86 -1.67
C PHE A 117 7.17 4.37 -1.79
N LYS A 118 7.49 4.91 -2.97
CA LYS A 118 7.30 6.33 -3.27
C LYS A 118 6.40 6.48 -4.49
N THR A 119 5.38 7.34 -4.37
CA THR A 119 4.53 7.73 -5.50
C THR A 119 5.25 8.62 -6.51
N PHE A 120 6.24 9.40 -6.06
CA PHE A 120 7.11 10.24 -6.87
C PHE A 120 8.51 10.27 -6.27
N LEU A 121 9.54 10.05 -7.07
CA LEU A 121 10.92 9.99 -6.58
C LEU A 121 11.46 11.39 -6.22
N ARG A 122 11.37 12.41 -7.09
CA ARG A 122 11.99 13.75 -6.86
C ARG A 122 13.39 13.61 -6.25
N ASP A 123 13.85 14.46 -5.33
CA ASP A 123 15.10 14.22 -4.59
C ASP A 123 15.02 13.10 -3.53
N ARG A 124 13.84 12.51 -3.31
CA ARG A 124 13.61 11.48 -2.28
C ARG A 124 14.22 10.13 -2.61
N TYR A 125 14.73 9.91 -3.83
CA TYR A 125 15.55 8.72 -4.12
C TYR A 125 16.83 8.71 -3.27
N LYS A 126 17.35 9.88 -2.88
CA LYS A 126 18.54 9.99 -2.02
C LYS A 126 18.33 9.33 -0.67
N GLN A 127 17.10 9.34 -0.15
CA GLN A 127 16.75 8.63 1.09
C GLN A 127 16.89 7.12 0.90
N ALA A 128 16.38 6.58 -0.21
CA ALA A 128 16.50 5.15 -0.51
C ALA A 128 17.95 4.69 -0.72
N MET A 129 18.85 5.57 -1.20
CA MET A 129 20.28 5.28 -1.31
C MET A 129 21.03 5.33 0.04
N VAL A 130 20.51 6.05 1.02
CA VAL A 130 21.08 6.11 2.38
C VAL A 130 20.56 4.97 3.26
N GLU A 131 19.34 4.50 2.98
CA GLU A 131 18.66 3.42 3.70
C GLU A 131 19.03 1.99 3.24
N GLY A 132 19.67 1.83 2.07
CA GLY A 132 20.03 0.54 1.46
C GLY A 132 21.52 0.27 1.48
#